data_AF-A0A7C5CG49-F1
#
_entry.id   AF-A0A7C5CG49-F1
#
_cell.length_a   1.000
_cell.length_b   1.000
_cell.length_c   1.000
_cell.angle_alpha   90.00
_cell.angle_beta   90.00
_cell.angle_gamma   90.00
#
_symmetry.space_group_name_H-M   'P 1'
#
loop_
_entity.id
_entity.type
_entity.pdbx_description
1 polymer ?
#
loop_
_entity_poly.entity_id
_entity_poly.type
_entity_poly.pdbx_seq_one_letter_code
_entity_poly.pdbx_strand_id
1 'polypeptide(L)'
;MLVHICCSVDSHYFLQKLQIDYPNEKLIGFFYDPNIHPYSEYYLRLLDVKRSCKMLGIELIEGEYDIDNWLEAVRGFENEPEKGARCSVCFDRRFAVTAQKAQELG
;
A
#
# COMPACT_ATOMS: atom_id res chain seq x y z
N MET A 1 1.86 12.24 9.32
CA MET A 1 0.76 11.43 8.74
C MET A 1 1.32 10.28 7.88
N LEU A 2 0.91 9.04 8.15
CA LEU A 2 1.21 7.87 7.32
C LEU A 2 0.13 7.71 6.23
N VAL A 3 0.54 7.52 4.98
CA VAL A 3 -0.35 7.38 3.82
C VAL A 3 -0.18 6.00 3.20
N HIS A 4 -1.22 5.18 3.22
CA HIS A 4 -1.23 3.86 2.58
C HIS A 4 -1.18 3.98 1.04
N ILE A 5 -0.35 3.15 0.41
CA ILE A 5 -0.20 3.07 -1.04
C ILE A 5 -0.31 1.60 -1.46
N CYS A 6 -1.37 1.26 -2.21
CA CYS A 6 -1.59 -0.08 -2.76
C CYS A 6 -1.38 -0.17 -4.28
N CYS A 7 -1.33 0.98 -4.99
CA CYS A 7 -1.17 1.07 -6.44
C CYS A 7 -0.16 2.19 -6.78
N SER A 8 0.68 1.98 -7.79
CA SER A 8 1.80 2.89 -8.06
C SER A 8 1.36 4.21 -8.70
N VAL A 9 0.69 4.13 -9.86
CA VAL A 9 0.44 5.29 -10.74
C VAL A 9 -0.49 6.30 -10.06
N ASP A 10 -1.51 5.83 -9.35
CA ASP A 10 -2.51 6.69 -8.72
C ASP A 10 -1.91 7.49 -7.57
N SER A 11 -0.91 6.94 -6.88
CA SER A 11 -0.37 7.53 -5.64
C SER A 11 0.26 8.91 -5.84
N HIS A 12 0.88 9.18 -7.00
CA HIS A 12 1.60 10.43 -7.24
C HIS A 12 0.72 11.66 -7.10
N TYR A 13 -0.44 11.63 -7.77
CA TYR A 13 -1.39 12.75 -7.75
C TYR A 13 -1.95 12.98 -6.34
N PHE A 14 -2.33 11.91 -5.64
CA PHE A 14 -2.88 12.03 -4.29
C PHE A 14 -1.86 12.53 -3.28
N LEU A 15 -0.60 12.11 -3.38
CA LEU A 15 0.47 12.62 -2.52
C LEU A 15 0.71 14.12 -2.73
N GLN A 16 0.71 14.60 -3.98
CA GLN A 16 0.77 16.04 -4.28
C GLN A 16 -0.42 16.78 -3.67
N LYS A 17 -1.62 16.25 -3.84
CA LYS A 17 -2.84 16.86 -3.32
C LYS A 17 -2.82 16.95 -1.79
N LEU A 18 -2.34 15.90 -1.12
CA LEU A 18 -2.17 15.89 0.33
C LEU A 18 -1.13 16.91 0.82
N GLN A 19 -0.02 17.12 0.10
CA GLN A 19 0.95 18.19 0.43
C GLN A 19 0.32 19.59 0.33
N ILE A 20 -0.59 19.81 -0.63
CA ILE A 20 -1.31 21.08 -0.79
C ILE A 20 -2.34 21.26 0.33
N ASP A 21 -3.11 20.22 0.64
CA ASP A 21 -4.19 20.28 1.61
C ASP A 21 -3.66 20.31 3.06
N TYR A 22 -2.47 19.74 3.29
CA TYR A 22 -1.80 19.65 4.60
C TYR A 22 -0.33 20.11 4.54
N PRO A 23 -0.05 21.39 4.27
CA PRO A 23 1.32 21.88 3.99
C PRO A 23 2.27 21.83 5.21
N ASN A 24 1.73 21.75 6.43
CA ASN A 24 2.50 21.70 7.66
C ASN A 24 2.69 20.26 8.19
N GLU A 25 2.10 19.26 7.54
CA GLU A 25 2.15 17.87 7.98
C GLU A 25 3.30 17.12 7.29
N LYS A 26 4.10 16.40 8.06
CA LYS A 26 5.08 15.46 7.49
C LYS A 26 4.34 14.25 6.93
N LEU A 27 4.40 14.05 5.62
CA LEU A 27 3.87 12.87 4.96
C LEU A 27 4.91 11.76 4.90
N ILE A 28 4.47 10.54 5.17
CA ILE A 28 5.24 9.30 4.97
C ILE A 28 4.37 8.35 4.15
N GLY A 29 4.84 7.95 2.98
CA GLY A 29 4.19 6.92 2.17
C GLY A 29 4.48 5.53 2.72
N PHE A 30 3.49 4.65 2.71
CA PHE A 30 3.63 3.25 3.08
C PHE A 30 3.12 2.35 1.97
N PHE A 31 4.04 1.72 1.24
CA PHE A 31 3.69 0.78 0.17
C PHE A 31 3.51 -0.62 0.73
N TYR A 32 2.28 -1.13 0.71
CA TYR A 32 1.96 -2.48 1.18
C TYR A 32 0.79 -3.06 0.40
N ASP A 33 1.07 -4.06 -0.44
CA ASP A 33 0.04 -4.85 -1.09
C ASP A 33 0.58 -6.27 -1.38
N PRO A 34 0.29 -7.24 -0.49
CA PRO A 34 0.78 -8.62 -0.65
C PRO A 34 0.01 -9.39 -1.75
N ASN A 35 -1.07 -8.83 -2.28
CA ASN A 35 -1.84 -9.44 -3.37
C ASN A 35 -1.18 -9.23 -4.74
N ILE A 36 -0.17 -8.36 -4.84
CA ILE A 36 0.53 -8.15 -6.11
C ILE A 36 1.42 -9.36 -6.40
N HIS A 37 1.09 -10.07 -7.47
CA HIS A 37 1.82 -11.24 -7.90
C HIS A 37 1.85 -11.29 -9.44
N PRO A 38 2.94 -11.77 -10.08
CA PRO A 38 4.19 -12.25 -9.51
C PRO A 38 5.05 -11.14 -8.87
N TYR A 39 6.10 -11.53 -8.12
CA TYR A 39 6.99 -10.58 -7.43
C TYR A 39 7.60 -9.52 -8.37
N SER A 40 7.82 -9.85 -9.65
CA SER A 40 8.30 -8.88 -10.64
C SER A 40 7.35 -7.70 -10.80
N GLU A 41 6.03 -7.92 -10.76
CA GLU A 41 5.02 -6.85 -10.83
C GLU A 41 5.03 -6.01 -9.55
N TYR A 42 5.15 -6.66 -8.37
CA TYR A 42 5.30 -5.95 -7.09
C TYR A 42 6.51 -5.02 -7.11
N TYR A 43 7.66 -5.54 -7.57
CA TYR A 43 8.90 -4.80 -7.63
C TYR A 43 8.82 -3.62 -8.61
N LEU A 44 8.20 -3.79 -9.77
CA LEU A 44 7.99 -2.70 -10.73
C LEU A 44 7.13 -1.57 -10.14
N ARG A 45 6.02 -1.91 -9.47
CA ARG A 45 5.15 -0.92 -8.81
C ARG A 45 5.88 -0.20 -7.67
N LEU A 46 6.64 -0.93 -6.87
CA LEU A 46 7.48 -0.37 -5.82
C LEU A 46 8.51 0.63 -6.36
N LEU A 47 9.18 0.31 -7.47
CA LEU A 47 10.14 1.21 -8.12
C LEU A 47 9.49 2.51 -8.59
N ASP A 48 8.28 2.42 -9.13
CA ASP A 48 7.49 3.58 -9.57
C ASP A 48 7.07 4.45 -8.36
N VAL A 49 6.61 3.84 -7.26
CA VAL A 49 6.32 4.57 -6.01
C VAL A 49 7.60 5.22 -5.42
N LYS A 50 8.72 4.49 -5.40
CA LYS A 50 10.03 5.02 -4.96
C LYS A 50 10.42 6.26 -5.76
N ARG A 51 10.23 6.22 -7.09
CA ARG A 51 10.49 7.37 -7.97
C ARG A 51 9.56 8.54 -7.65
N SER A 52 8.26 8.29 -7.53
CA SER A 52 7.23 9.28 -7.20
C SER A 52 7.53 9.99 -5.87
N CYS A 53 7.72 9.23 -4.80
CA CYS A 53 8.03 9.77 -3.47
C CYS A 53 9.34 10.58 -3.46
N LYS A 54 10.38 10.10 -4.18
CA LYS A 54 11.64 10.86 -4.33
C LYS A 54 11.42 12.21 -5.02
N MET A 55 10.60 12.26 -6.07
CA MET A 55 10.29 13.51 -6.77
C MET A 55 9.53 14.51 -5.89
N LEU A 56 8.67 14.01 -4.99
CA LEU A 56 7.87 14.82 -4.08
C LEU A 56 8.55 15.15 -2.74
N GLY A 57 9.75 14.61 -2.50
CA GLY A 57 10.45 14.73 -1.23
C GLY A 57 9.74 14.03 -0.06
N ILE A 58 8.98 12.97 -0.35
CA ILE A 58 8.21 12.21 0.64
C ILE A 58 9.00 10.95 1.02
N GLU A 59 9.08 10.68 2.32
CA GLU A 59 9.68 9.45 2.85
C GLU A 59 8.79 8.26 2.48
N LEU A 60 9.39 7.14 2.05
CA LEU A 60 8.67 5.93 1.68
C LEU A 60 9.14 4.75 2.53
N ILE A 61 8.17 4.08 3.15
CA ILE A 61 8.35 2.81 3.84
C ILE A 61 7.78 1.70 2.96
N GLU A 62 8.55 0.66 2.75
CA GLU A 62 8.12 -0.57 2.09
C GLU A 62 7.65 -1.55 3.17
N GLY A 63 6.43 -2.08 3.01
CA GLY A 63 5.91 -3.16 3.84
C GLY A 63 6.43 -4.52 3.40
N GLU A 64 6.26 -5.53 4.26
CA GLU A 64 6.72 -6.89 3.98
C GLU A 64 5.95 -7.51 2.80
N TYR A 65 6.66 -8.17 1.88
CA TYR A 65 6.06 -8.96 0.81
C TYR A 65 5.65 -10.35 1.34
N ASP A 66 4.60 -10.37 2.16
CA ASP A 66 4.11 -11.55 2.85
C ASP A 66 3.09 -12.34 2.00
N ILE A 67 3.60 -12.98 0.94
CA ILE A 67 2.77 -13.73 -0.02
C ILE A 67 2.16 -15.00 0.61
N ASP A 68 2.91 -15.71 1.45
CA ASP A 68 2.48 -17.00 1.99
C ASP A 68 1.27 -16.85 2.91
N ASN A 69 1.33 -15.93 3.87
CA ASN A 69 0.18 -15.70 4.72
C ASN A 69 -0.96 -14.99 3.96
N TRP A 70 -0.68 -14.23 2.90
CA TRP A 70 -1.73 -13.68 2.03
C TRP A 70 -2.51 -14.79 1.34
N LEU A 71 -1.81 -15.74 0.70
CA LEU A 71 -2.42 -16.90 0.05
C LEU A 71 -3.24 -17.73 1.03
N GLU A 72 -2.76 -17.89 2.27
CA GLU A 72 -3.52 -18.58 3.31
C GLU A 72 -4.80 -17.82 3.67
N ALA A 73 -4.75 -16.50 3.80
CA ALA A 73 -5.91 -15.69 4.17
C ALA A 73 -7.02 -15.68 3.10
N VAL A 74 -6.67 -15.85 1.82
CA VAL A 74 -7.65 -15.89 0.72
C VAL A 74 -8.02 -17.31 0.28
N ARG A 75 -7.48 -18.34 0.94
CA ARG A 75 -7.80 -19.73 0.65
C ARG A 75 -9.30 -19.98 0.77
N GLY A 76 -9.90 -20.59 -0.24
CA GLY A 76 -11.35 -20.82 -0.33
C GLY A 76 -12.15 -19.66 -0.92
N PHE A 77 -11.52 -18.52 -1.22
CA PHE A 77 -12.14 -17.35 -1.87
C PHE A 77 -11.64 -17.14 -3.31
N GLU A 78 -11.02 -18.15 -3.92
CA GLU A 78 -10.35 -18.03 -5.22
C GLU A 78 -11.33 -17.69 -6.36
N ASN A 79 -12.57 -18.17 -6.23
CA ASN A 79 -13.63 -17.99 -7.23
C ASN A 79 -14.61 -16.85 -6.90
N GLU A 80 -14.37 -16.11 -5.81
CA GLU A 80 -15.20 -14.95 -5.48
C GLU A 80 -15.12 -13.90 -6.59
N PRO A 81 -16.24 -13.28 -6.98
CA PRO A 81 -16.22 -12.20 -7.94
C PRO A 81 -15.45 -10.98 -7.38
N GLU A 82 -15.03 -10.10 -8.28
CA GLU A 82 -14.53 -8.79 -7.87
C GLU A 82 -15.61 -8.07 -7.04
N LYS A 83 -15.18 -7.38 -5.98
CA LYS A 83 -16.05 -6.77 -4.94
C LYS A 83 -16.81 -7.78 -4.07
N GLY A 84 -16.47 -9.07 -4.16
CA GLY A 84 -16.95 -10.13 -3.28
C GLY A 84 -16.16 -10.26 -1.98
N ALA A 85 -16.28 -11.41 -1.30
CA ALA A 85 -15.71 -11.61 0.04
C ALA A 85 -14.17 -11.49 0.06
N ARG A 86 -13.49 -11.95 -1.00
CA ARG A 86 -12.03 -11.83 -1.16
C ARG A 86 -11.54 -10.37 -1.06
N CYS A 87 -12.30 -9.42 -1.61
CA CYS A 87 -11.92 -8.01 -1.56
C CYS A 87 -11.93 -7.47 -0.13
N SER A 88 -12.90 -7.89 0.70
CA SER A 88 -12.99 -7.50 2.11
C SER A 88 -11.77 -7.98 2.88
N VAL A 89 -11.40 -9.26 2.73
CA VAL A 89 -10.16 -9.83 3.31
C VAL A 89 -8.92 -9.03 2.89
N CYS A 90 -8.85 -8.63 1.62
CA CYS A 90 -7.76 -7.83 1.09
C CYS A 90 -7.66 -6.44 1.74
N PHE A 91 -8.78 -5.75 1.91
CA PHE A 91 -8.80 -4.44 2.55
C PHE A 91 -8.51 -4.52 4.04
N ASP A 92 -9.15 -5.45 4.74
CA ASP A 92 -8.98 -5.64 6.18
C ASP A 92 -7.51 -5.90 6.53
N ARG A 93 -6.85 -6.80 5.79
CA ARG A 93 -5.43 -7.09 6.01
C ARG A 93 -4.55 -5.87 5.74
N ARG A 94 -4.73 -5.20 4.60
CA ARG A 94 -3.92 -4.02 4.23
C ARG A 94 -4.07 -2.88 5.22
N PHE A 95 -5.28 -2.61 5.68
CA PHE A 95 -5.52 -1.54 6.65
C PHE A 95 -5.12 -1.93 8.07
N ALA A 96 -5.24 -3.19 8.48
CA ALA A 96 -4.73 -3.65 9.77
C ALA A 96 -3.21 -3.47 9.87
N VAL A 97 -2.46 -3.90 8.84
CA VAL A 97 -0.99 -3.74 8.80
C VAL A 97 -0.59 -2.27 8.73
N THR A 98 -1.34 -1.45 7.97
CA THR A 98 -1.11 0.00 7.92
C THR A 98 -1.36 0.66 9.28
N ALA A 99 -2.44 0.30 9.96
CA ALA A 99 -2.77 0.84 11.28
C ALA A 99 -1.71 0.46 12.32
N GLN A 100 -1.23 -0.79 12.28
CA GLN A 100 -0.12 -1.23 13.11
C GLN A 100 1.15 -0.41 12.81
N LYS A 101 1.53 -0.25 11.53
CA LYS A 101 2.69 0.55 11.14
C LYS A 101 2.54 2.02 11.58
N ALA A 102 1.35 2.59 11.48
CA ALA A 102 1.08 3.94 11.97
C ALA A 102 1.31 4.03 13.47
N GLN A 103 0.79 3.09 14.26
CA GLN A 103 0.99 3.04 15.71
C GLN A 103 2.48 2.90 16.09
N GLU A 104 3.26 2.11 15.34
CA GLU A 104 4.71 1.96 15.56
C GLU A 104 5.49 3.26 15.36
N LEU A 105 5.00 4.15 14.50
CA LEU A 105 5.66 5.43 14.17
C LEU A 105 5.28 6.57 15.12
N GLY A 106 4.27 6.38 15.98
CA GLY A 106 3.73 7.40 16.90
C GLY A 106 2.78 8.39 16.23
#